data_AF-A0A2M8L6W6-F1
#
_entry.id   AF-A0A2M8L6W6-F1
#
_cell.length_a   1.000
_cell.length_b   1.000
_cell.length_c   1.000
_cell.angle_alpha   90.00
_cell.angle_beta   90.00
_cell.angle_gamma   90.00
#
_symmetry.space_group_name_H-M   'P 1'
#
loop_
_entity.id
_entity.type
_entity.pdbx_description
1 polymer ?
#
loop_
_entity_poly.entity_id
_entity_poly.type
_entity_poly.pdbx_seq_one_letter_code
_entity_poly.pdbx_strand_id
1 'polypeptide(L)' 'MNLGNLPKTTSRQSKRLGRGYGSGKGGHTVGRGAKGNKARGEVRLLFTGAKTKKSFLKRLPLQRGKGKLKKKKK' A
#
# COMPACT_ATOMS: atom_id res chain seq x y z
N MET A 1 31.49 17.54 24.86
CA MET A 1 30.90 17.20 23.53
C MET A 1 30.19 18.42 23.00
N ASN A 2 30.50 18.89 21.79
CA ASN A 2 29.91 20.09 21.22
C ASN A 2 28.58 19.75 20.52
N LEU A 3 27.47 20.26 21.06
CA LEU A 3 26.11 19.95 20.62
C LEU A 3 25.76 20.54 19.23
N GLY A 4 26.55 21.49 18.72
CA GLY A 4 26.30 22.14 17.43
C GLY A 4 26.69 21.32 16.19
N ASN A 5 27.55 20.30 16.36
CA ASN A 5 28.15 19.56 15.24
C ASN A 5 27.64 18.12 15.10
N LEU A 6 26.50 17.79 15.72
CA LEU A 6 25.95 16.45 15.61
C LEU A 6 25.38 16.21 14.20
N PRO A 7 25.67 15.05 13.57
CA PRO A 7 25.09 14.71 12.28
C PRO A 7 23.58 14.53 12.41
N LYS A 8 22.84 14.93 11.37
CA LYS A 8 21.39 14.78 11.34
C LYS A 8 21.01 13.29 11.33
N THR A 9 20.33 12.84 12.38
CA THR A 9 19.87 11.46 12.55
C THR A 9 18.50 11.17 11.92
N THR A 10 17.79 12.21 11.44
CA THR A 10 16.40 12.10 10.99
C THR A 10 16.29 11.99 9.46
N SER A 11 15.36 11.14 9.02
CA SER A 11 15.04 10.95 7.61
C SER A 11 14.17 12.09 7.04
N ARG A 12 14.11 12.17 5.71
CA ARG A 12 13.26 13.15 5.02
C ARG A 12 11.77 12.91 5.34
N GLN A 13 11.07 13.97 5.71
CA GLN A 13 9.63 13.92 5.98
C GLN A 13 8.81 13.75 4.70
N SER A 14 7.64 13.12 4.83
CA SER A 14 6.69 12.97 3.74
C SER A 14 6.06 14.31 3.37
N LYS A 15 5.71 14.48 2.09
CA LYS A 15 4.98 15.67 1.61
C LYS A 15 3.53 15.64 2.12
N ARG A 16 3.06 16.76 2.65
CA ARG A 16 1.68 16.92 3.14
C ARG A 16 0.70 16.96 1.98
N LEU A 17 -0.38 16.20 2.11
CA LEU A 17 -1.43 16.10 1.11
C LEU A 17 -2.38 17.32 1.20
N GLY A 18 -2.80 17.89 0.06
CA GLY A 18 -3.77 18.99 0.01
C GLY A 18 -3.23 20.32 0.56
N ARG A 19 -1.99 20.70 0.21
CA ARG A 19 -1.37 21.99 0.59
C ARG A 19 -0.99 22.80 -0.65
N GLY A 20 -1.92 22.90 -1.60
CA GLY A 20 -1.74 23.59 -2.87
C GLY A 20 -0.83 22.85 -3.85
N TYR A 21 -0.76 23.39 -5.07
CA TYR A 21 0.00 22.80 -6.17
C TYR A 21 1.51 22.76 -5.91
N GLY A 22 2.06 23.77 -5.23
CA GLY A 22 3.49 23.87 -4.89
C GLY A 22 4.00 22.77 -3.94
N SER A 23 3.12 22.02 -3.29
CA SER A 23 3.52 20.86 -2.47
C SER A 23 4.03 19.68 -3.31
N GLY A 24 3.67 19.61 -4.59
CA GLY A 24 4.08 18.53 -5.49
C GLY A 24 3.46 17.16 -5.16
N LYS A 25 2.30 17.15 -4.49
CA LYS A 25 1.43 15.98 -4.27
C LYS A 25 0.06 16.13 -4.98
N GLY A 26 -0.04 17.09 -5.90
CA GLY A 26 -1.28 17.48 -6.57
C GLY A 26 -2.07 18.54 -5.81
N GLY A 27 -2.92 19.28 -6.53
CA GLY A 27 -3.84 20.27 -5.97
C GLY A 27 -5.16 19.62 -5.54
N HIS A 28 -6.27 20.01 -6.17
CA HIS A 28 -7.63 19.62 -5.77
C HIS A 28 -7.90 18.12 -5.70
N THR A 29 -7.25 17.31 -6.56
CA THR A 29 -7.44 15.85 -6.58
C THR A 29 -6.37 15.08 -5.83
N VAL A 30 -5.32 15.76 -5.33
CA VAL A 30 -4.18 15.17 -4.59
C VAL A 30 -3.65 13.87 -5.22
N GLY A 31 -3.64 13.79 -6.56
CA GLY A 31 -3.20 12.60 -7.31
C GLY A 31 -4.14 11.38 -7.26
N ARG A 32 -5.33 11.48 -6.64
CA ARG A 32 -6.32 10.39 -6.56
C ARG A 32 -7.31 10.36 -7.73
N GLY A 33 -7.32 11.41 -8.55
CA GLY A 33 -8.30 11.60 -9.63
C GLY A 33 -9.58 12.29 -9.17
N ALA A 34 -10.49 12.54 -10.11
CA ALA A 34 -11.71 13.33 -9.84
C ALA A 34 -12.86 12.51 -9.22
N LYS A 35 -13.06 11.27 -9.67
CA LYS A 35 -14.21 10.42 -9.29
C LYS A 35 -13.81 8.93 -9.29
N GLY A 36 -14.70 8.09 -8.75
CA GLY A 36 -14.55 6.62 -8.74
C GLY A 36 -14.07 6.06 -7.40
N ASN A 37 -14.04 4.73 -7.29
CA ASN A 37 -13.76 4.04 -6.03
C ASN A 37 -12.37 4.37 -5.47
N LYS A 38 -11.35 4.52 -6.32
CA LYS A 38 -9.98 4.90 -5.92
C LYS A 38 -9.86 6.37 -5.46
N ALA A 39 -10.79 7.23 -5.86
CA ALA A 39 -10.83 8.62 -5.42
C ALA A 39 -11.53 8.76 -4.06
N ARG A 40 -12.56 7.93 -3.81
CA ARG A 40 -13.39 7.95 -2.58
C ARG A 40 -12.88 7.02 -1.47
N GLY A 41 -12.14 5.97 -1.84
CA GLY A 41 -11.67 4.96 -0.91
C GLY A 41 -10.65 4.02 -1.53
N GLU A 42 -10.54 2.82 -0.96
CA GLU A 42 -9.54 1.83 -1.35
C GLU A 42 -10.16 0.62 -2.04
N VAL A 43 -9.41 0.04 -2.96
CA VAL A 43 -9.76 -1.23 -3.60
C VAL A 43 -8.90 -2.32 -2.99
N ARG A 44 -9.52 -3.45 -2.61
CA ARG A 44 -8.80 -4.60 -2.04
C ARG A 44 -7.69 -5.05 -2.99
N LEU A 45 -6.50 -5.29 -2.48
CA LEU A 45 -5.31 -5.68 -3.25
C LEU A 45 -5.55 -6.91 -4.15
N LEU A 46 -6.33 -7.89 -3.67
CA LEU A 46 -6.62 -9.13 -4.38
C LEU A 46 -7.82 -9.03 -5.33
N PHE A 47 -8.49 -7.88 -5.39
CA PHE A 47 -9.66 -7.69 -6.24
C PHE A 47 -9.21 -7.38 -7.68
N THR A 48 -9.48 -8.30 -8.59
CA THR A 48 -9.11 -8.18 -10.01
C THR A 48 -10.25 -7.72 -10.90
N GLY A 49 -11.40 -7.31 -10.34
CA GLY A 49 -12.59 -6.92 -11.14
C GLY A 49 -13.26 -8.07 -11.90
N ALA A 50 -12.78 -9.30 -11.75
CA ALA A 50 -13.31 -10.50 -12.39
C ALA A 50 -14.02 -11.41 -11.38
N LYS A 51 -14.86 -12.34 -11.86
CA LYS A 51 -15.51 -13.36 -11.01
C LYS A 51 -14.47 -14.05 -10.11
N THR A 52 -14.82 -14.33 -8.86
CA THR A 52 -13.90 -14.85 -7.82
C THR A 52 -13.06 -16.06 -8.26
N LYS A 53 -13.65 -16.97 -9.05
CA LYS A 53 -12.97 -18.15 -9.62
C LYS A 53 -11.89 -17.82 -10.67
N LYS A 54 -11.94 -16.63 -11.27
CA LYS A 54 -10.96 -16.12 -12.24
C LYS A 54 -9.86 -15.28 -11.60
N SER A 55 -9.92 -15.02 -10.29
CA SER A 55 -8.83 -14.35 -9.57
C SER A 55 -7.56 -15.17 -9.67
N PHE A 56 -6.40 -14.51 -9.80
CA PHE A 56 -5.11 -15.18 -9.97
C PHE A 56 -4.82 -16.19 -8.85
N LEU A 57 -5.15 -15.83 -7.60
CA LEU A 57 -4.99 -16.69 -6.42
C LEU A 57 -5.78 -18.00 -6.52
N LYS A 58 -6.96 -17.98 -7.15
CA LYS A 58 -7.83 -19.17 -7.30
C LYS A 58 -7.55 -19.96 -8.59
N ARG A 59 -6.84 -19.36 -9.55
CA ARG A 59 -6.47 -19.99 -10.83
C ARG A 59 -5.21 -20.85 -10.71
N LEU A 60 -4.27 -20.49 -9.84
CA LEU A 60 -3.04 -21.26 -9.65
C LEU A 60 -3.29 -22.51 -8.79
N PRO A 61 -2.61 -23.64 -9.09
CA PRO A 61 -2.66 -24.82 -8.24
C PRO A 61 -2.04 -24.52 -6.87
N LEU A 62 -2.57 -25.16 -5.83
CA LEU A 62 -1.98 -25.09 -4.49
C LEU A 62 -0.71 -25.93 -4.43
N GLN A 63 0.28 -25.46 -3.65
CA GLN A 63 1.48 -26.25 -3.37
C GLN A 63 1.12 -27.58 -2.69
N ARG A 64 1.76 -28.66 -3.14
CA ARG A 64 1.56 -30.00 -2.58
C ARG A 64 1.92 -30.01 -1.10
N GLY A 65 1.10 -30.66 -0.28
CA GLY A 65 1.31 -30.75 1.18
C GLY A 65 0.88 -29.51 1.98
N LYS A 66 0.39 -28.45 1.34
CA LYS A 66 -0.14 -27.26 2.03
C LYS A 66 -1.27 -27.65 2.99
N GLY A 67 -1.05 -27.40 4.28
CA GLY A 67 -2.01 -27.72 5.36
C GLY A 67 -1.96 -29.15 5.90
N LYS A 68 -1.15 -30.05 5.31
CA LYS A 68 -1.00 -31.44 5.77
C LYS A 68 0.08 -31.59 6.86
N LEU A 69 1.16 -30.82 6.79
CA LEU A 69 2.23 -30.82 7.79
C LEU A 69 1.98 -29.69 8.80
N LYS A 70 1.16 -29.95 9.82
CA LYS A 70 1.01 -29.03 10.95
C LYS A 70 1.95 -29.46 12.08
N LYS A 71 2.74 -28.51 12.60
CA LYS A 71 3.51 -28.67 13.84
C LYS A 71 2.56 -29.12 14.97
N LYS A 72 2.92 -30.14 15.75
CA LYS A 72 2.28 -30.40 17.04
C LYS A 72 2.46 -29.15 17.90
N LYS A 73 1.37 -28.59 18.44
CA LYS A 73 1.47 -27.54 19.46
C LYS A 73 2.31 -28.11 20.61
N LYS A 74 3.30 -27.32 21.05
CA LYS A 74 3.98 -27.57 22.33
C LYS A 74 2.97 -27.36 23.44
#